data_AF-A0AB34IV17-F1
#
_entry.id   AF-A0AB34IV17-F1
#
_cell.length_a   1.000
_cell.length_b   1.000
_cell.length_c   1.000
_cell.angle_alpha   90.00
_cell.angle_beta   90.00
_cell.angle_gamma   90.00
#
_symmetry.space_group_name_H-M   'P 1'
#
loop_
_entity.id
_entity.type
_entity.pdbx_description
1 polymer ?
#
loop_
_entity_poly.entity_id
_entity_poly.type
_entity_poly.pdbx_seq_one_letter_code
_entity_poly.pdbx_strand_id
1 'polypeptide(L)'
;MPRAKTRPKQRRGIVKVRVKPQRKKAGAAQGLQASQITYDPSQTQFANYKAAGLLADSNQIGRSTDKNRVTGYTPRVKGPSAELSHDPSIQHPLELEMPLGEKTIRKVPPGECAVLRKLLDKHGEDYTAMSRDTRINTHQHTASHLRKRIQKMIQEDEQEAAAVTAAKHAGERIPRLRGERKISKLPNKAFKRSSTNFT
;
A
#
# COMPACT_ATOMS: atom_id res chain seq x y z
N MET A 1 9.11 46.29 19.59
CA MET A 1 10.38 46.57 20.32
C MET A 1 11.57 46.04 19.52
N PRO A 2 12.56 46.87 19.16
CA PRO A 2 13.75 46.40 18.46
C PRO A 2 14.69 45.72 19.47
N ARG A 3 14.98 44.43 19.29
CA ARG A 3 16.05 43.76 20.05
C ARG A 3 17.39 44.20 19.48
N ALA A 4 18.10 45.05 20.22
CA ALA A 4 19.48 45.43 19.90
C ALA A 4 20.35 44.16 19.82
N LYS A 5 20.72 43.75 18.60
CA LYS A 5 21.72 42.69 18.39
C LYS A 5 23.08 43.28 18.78
N THR A 6 23.45 43.17 20.05
CA THR A 6 24.80 43.55 20.51
C THR A 6 25.81 42.72 19.75
N ARG A 7 26.60 43.36 18.88
CA ARG A 7 27.72 42.69 18.18
C ARG A 7 28.65 42.11 19.25
N PRO A 8 28.91 40.80 19.26
CA PRO A 8 29.82 40.23 20.26
C PRO A 8 31.19 40.90 20.11
N LYS A 9 31.70 41.44 21.22
CA LYS A 9 33.00 42.12 21.31
C LYS A 9 34.06 41.15 20.80
N GLN A 10 34.72 41.47 19.68
CA GLN A 10 35.80 40.65 19.15
C GLN A 10 36.94 40.61 20.16
N ARG A 11 37.08 39.50 20.89
CA ARG A 11 38.23 39.26 21.76
C ARG A 11 39.47 39.19 20.87
N ARG A 12 40.34 40.21 20.96
CA ARG A 12 41.67 40.17 20.35
C ARG A 12 42.47 39.06 21.04
N GLY A 13 43.03 38.13 20.25
CA GLY A 13 43.86 37.03 20.75
C GLY A 13 43.37 35.61 20.40
N ILE A 14 42.12 35.42 19.97
CA ILE A 14 41.65 34.10 19.52
C ILE A 14 41.81 33.99 18.01
N VAL A 15 42.82 33.24 17.58
CA VAL A 15 43.04 32.89 16.17
C VAL A 15 41.86 32.06 15.69
N LYS A 16 41.10 32.56 14.70
CA LYS A 16 40.02 31.79 14.06
C LYS A 16 40.64 30.65 13.26
N VAL A 17 40.67 29.45 13.83
CA VAL A 17 41.03 28.23 13.09
C VAL A 17 39.92 27.94 12.08
N ARG A 18 40.18 28.25 10.80
CA ARG A 18 39.30 27.87 9.70
C ARG A 18 39.46 26.38 9.46
N VAL A 19 38.66 25.56 10.14
CA VAL A 19 38.54 24.14 9.80
C VAL A 19 37.88 24.08 8.42
N LYS A 20 38.60 23.57 7.41
CA LYS A 20 37.99 23.29 6.10
C LYS A 20 36.82 22.33 6.38
N PRO A 21 35.59 22.63 5.94
CA PRO A 21 34.48 21.72 6.14
C PRO A 21 34.89 20.38 5.52
N GLN A 22 34.94 19.32 6.34
CA GLN A 22 35.20 18.00 5.80
C GLN A 22 34.14 17.74 4.72
N ARG A 23 34.59 17.39 3.51
CA ARG A 23 33.68 17.06 2.42
C ARG A 23 32.79 15.94 2.94
N LYS A 24 31.50 16.20 3.11
CA LYS A 24 30.53 15.16 3.43
C LYS A 24 30.63 14.16 2.29
N LYS A 25 31.22 12.98 2.53
CA LYS A 25 31.15 11.87 1.57
C LYS A 25 29.66 11.62 1.36
N ALA A 26 29.21 11.57 0.11
CA ALA A 26 27.84 11.21 -0.19
C ALA A 26 27.55 9.88 0.53
N GLY A 27 26.45 9.82 1.28
CA GLY A 27 26.10 8.62 2.03
C GLY A 27 26.03 7.43 1.07
N ALA A 28 26.57 6.29 1.48
CA ALA A 28 26.41 5.06 0.73
C ALA A 28 24.92 4.81 0.51
N ALA A 29 24.52 4.56 -0.74
CA ALA A 29 23.17 4.16 -1.03
C ALA A 29 22.87 2.90 -0.20
N GLN A 30 21.81 2.93 0.60
CA GLN A 30 21.31 1.72 1.23
C GLN A 30 20.77 0.84 0.11
N GLY A 31 21.62 -0.04 -0.42
CA GLY A 31 21.26 -0.93 -1.51
C GLY A 31 20.07 -1.78 -1.09
N LEU A 32 19.11 -1.93 -2.01
CA LEU A 32 18.16 -3.03 -1.94
C LEU A 32 18.98 -4.31 -2.04
N GLN A 33 19.19 -4.99 -0.92
CA GLN A 33 20.07 -6.17 -0.81
C GLN A 33 19.70 -7.31 -1.77
N ALA A 34 18.51 -7.27 -2.37
CA ALA A 34 17.95 -8.29 -3.24
C ALA A 34 17.72 -7.84 -4.70
N SER A 35 18.00 -6.58 -5.07
CA SER A 35 17.81 -6.15 -6.45
C SER A 35 19.01 -6.54 -7.31
N GLN A 36 18.76 -7.06 -8.51
CA GLN A 36 19.73 -7.30 -9.59
C GLN A 36 20.36 -6.00 -10.12
N ILE A 37 19.87 -4.82 -9.70
CA ILE A 37 20.50 -3.56 -10.04
C ILE A 37 21.88 -3.49 -9.39
N THR A 38 22.91 -3.62 -10.22
CA THR A 38 24.29 -3.37 -9.84
C THR A 38 24.54 -1.86 -9.74
N TYR A 39 24.76 -1.35 -8.53
CA TYR A 39 25.10 0.05 -8.30
C TYR A 39 26.61 0.21 -8.14
N ASP A 40 27.26 0.88 -9.11
CA ASP A 40 28.69 1.17 -9.05
C ASP A 40 28.94 2.54 -8.39
N PRO A 41 29.54 2.60 -7.18
CA PRO A 41 29.79 3.86 -6.49
C PRO A 41 30.86 4.74 -7.16
N SER A 42 31.62 4.20 -8.12
CA SER A 42 32.62 4.95 -8.88
C SER A 42 31.99 5.78 -10.01
N GLN A 43 30.80 5.39 -10.46
CA GLN A 43 30.08 6.05 -11.53
C GLN A 43 29.12 7.13 -11.01
N THR A 44 28.72 8.02 -11.91
CA THR A 44 27.68 9.02 -11.59
C THR A 44 26.32 8.33 -11.45
N GLN A 45 25.44 8.89 -10.60
CA GLN A 45 24.06 8.37 -10.43
C GLN A 45 23.30 8.25 -11.76
N PHE A 46 23.51 9.20 -12.67
CA PHE A 46 22.90 9.18 -14.02
C PHE A 46 23.38 8.00 -14.86
N ALA A 47 24.67 7.65 -14.79
CA ALA A 47 25.24 6.51 -15.52
C ALA A 47 24.70 5.19 -14.96
N ASN A 48 24.62 5.05 -13.63
CA ASN A 48 24.06 3.86 -12.98
C ASN A 48 22.59 3.65 -13.34
N TYR A 49 21.77 4.71 -13.29
CA TYR A 49 20.37 4.60 -13.69
C TYR A 49 20.20 4.31 -15.17
N LYS A 50 21.00 4.94 -16.04
CA LYS A 50 20.99 4.64 -17.47
C LYS A 50 21.36 3.18 -17.75
N ALA A 51 22.40 2.66 -17.11
CA ALA A 51 22.81 1.26 -17.22
C ALA A 51 21.73 0.31 -16.70
N ALA A 52 21.01 0.72 -15.66
CA ALA A 52 19.89 0.00 -15.09
C ALA A 52 18.57 0.22 -15.85
N GLY A 53 18.54 0.91 -17.00
CA GLY A 53 17.31 1.18 -17.76
C GLY A 53 16.32 2.15 -17.09
N LEU A 54 16.75 2.83 -16.03
CA LEU A 54 15.95 3.74 -15.23
C LEU A 54 16.21 5.20 -15.59
N LEU A 55 15.19 6.02 -15.36
CA LEU A 55 15.28 7.45 -15.55
C LEU A 55 15.73 8.13 -14.25
N ALA A 56 16.79 8.94 -14.33
CA ALA A 56 17.41 9.55 -13.15
C ALA A 56 16.62 10.71 -12.52
N ASP A 57 15.83 11.43 -13.32
CA ASP A 57 15.07 12.60 -12.89
C ASP A 57 13.62 12.47 -13.36
N SER A 58 12.70 12.17 -12.44
CA SER A 58 11.28 12.00 -12.75
C SER A 58 10.66 13.17 -13.50
N ASN A 59 11.22 14.39 -13.40
CA ASN A 59 10.72 15.57 -14.10
C ASN A 59 11.09 15.59 -15.59
N GLN A 60 11.92 14.65 -16.06
CA GLN A 60 12.17 14.45 -17.49
C GLN A 60 11.11 13.53 -18.12
N ILE A 61 10.33 12.81 -17.31
CA ILE A 61 9.16 12.04 -17.78
C ILE A 61 8.11 13.07 -18.25
N GLY A 62 8.01 13.25 -19.58
CA GLY A 62 7.15 14.25 -20.21
C GLY A 62 7.86 15.50 -20.73
N ARG A 63 9.15 15.71 -20.42
CA ARG A 63 10.00 16.68 -21.13
C ARG A 63 10.51 16.03 -22.40
N SER A 64 9.72 16.08 -23.45
CA SER A 64 10.21 15.74 -24.78
C SER A 64 11.46 16.57 -25.13
N THR A 65 12.49 15.93 -25.66
CA THR A 65 13.64 16.62 -26.27
C THR A 65 13.25 17.49 -27.47
N ASP A 66 12.06 17.28 -28.03
CA ASP A 66 11.35 18.28 -28.84
C ASP A 66 9.88 17.90 -28.90
N LYS A 67 9.00 18.91 -28.90
CA LYS A 67 7.72 18.84 -29.63
C LYS A 67 7.32 20.21 -30.21
N ASN A 68 8.27 21.03 -30.68
CA ASN A 68 8.09 22.49 -30.88
C ASN A 68 7.58 23.19 -29.60
N ARG A 69 8.50 23.35 -28.65
CA ARG A 69 8.50 24.32 -27.52
C ARG A 69 7.60 24.04 -26.31
N VAL A 70 8.24 23.88 -25.15
CA VAL A 70 7.77 24.40 -23.86
C VAL A 70 8.94 25.08 -23.15
N THR A 71 8.73 26.33 -22.76
CA THR A 71 9.67 27.21 -22.05
C THR A 71 9.65 26.93 -20.55
N GLY A 72 10.83 26.96 -19.92
CA GLY A 72 10.94 27.23 -18.47
C GLY A 72 11.60 26.16 -17.61
N TYR A 73 12.82 25.71 -17.98
CA TYR A 73 13.92 25.41 -17.05
C TYR A 73 15.12 24.95 -17.88
N THR A 74 16.12 25.83 -18.04
CA THR A 74 17.39 25.52 -18.72
C THR A 74 18.38 24.98 -17.68
N PRO A 75 18.71 23.68 -17.66
CA PRO A 75 19.79 23.20 -16.80
C PRO A 75 21.09 23.89 -17.24
N ARG A 76 21.84 24.44 -16.27
CA ARG A 76 23.09 25.18 -16.50
C ARG A 76 24.21 24.31 -17.07
N VAL A 77 24.04 22.99 -17.09
CA VAL A 77 24.94 22.00 -17.68
C VAL A 77 24.10 21.04 -18.51
N LYS A 78 24.27 21.06 -19.84
CA LYS A 78 23.71 20.06 -20.75
C LYS A 78 24.51 18.76 -20.58
N GLY A 79 24.05 17.87 -19.70
CA GLY A 79 24.51 16.48 -19.73
C GLY A 79 23.94 15.79 -20.99
N PRO A 80 24.56 14.71 -21.47
CA PRO A 80 24.01 13.94 -22.58
C PRO A 80 22.61 13.44 -22.20
N SER A 81 21.59 13.86 -22.94
CA SER A 81 20.24 13.32 -22.85
C SER A 81 20.28 11.85 -23.25
N ALA A 82 19.93 10.97 -22.33
CA ALA A 82 19.81 9.55 -22.63
C ALA A 82 18.56 9.35 -23.48
N GLU A 83 18.74 8.92 -24.73
CA GLU A 83 17.63 8.46 -25.56
C GLU A 83 17.04 7.20 -24.93
N LEU A 84 15.72 7.20 -24.69
CA LEU A 84 14.95 6.04 -24.25
C LEU A 84 14.59 5.20 -25.48
N SER A 85 15.45 4.28 -25.88
CA SER A 85 15.07 3.19 -26.79
C SER A 85 14.22 2.19 -26.02
N HIS A 86 12.90 2.41 -25.95
CA HIS A 86 11.99 1.46 -25.32
C HIS A 86 11.55 0.43 -26.36
N ASP A 87 12.35 -0.63 -26.53
CA ASP A 87 11.94 -1.81 -27.27
C ASP A 87 11.03 -2.66 -26.36
N PRO A 88 9.73 -2.80 -26.65
CA PRO A 88 8.78 -3.52 -25.78
C PRO A 88 9.05 -5.03 -25.70
N SER A 89 10.01 -5.54 -26.48
CA SER A 89 10.45 -6.94 -26.45
C SER A 89 11.51 -7.20 -25.38
N ILE A 90 12.17 -6.17 -24.86
CA ILE A 90 13.22 -6.30 -23.84
C ILE A 90 12.57 -6.09 -22.47
N GLN A 91 12.25 -7.19 -21.78
CA GLN A 91 11.76 -7.14 -20.41
C GLN A 91 12.83 -6.55 -19.48
N HIS A 92 12.42 -5.60 -18.65
CA HIS A 92 13.35 -4.94 -17.73
C HIS A 92 13.67 -5.87 -16.55
N PRO A 93 14.93 -5.98 -16.08
CA PRO A 93 15.29 -6.90 -15.00
C PRO A 93 14.44 -6.72 -13.74
N LEU A 94 14.05 -5.48 -13.42
CA LEU A 94 13.16 -5.18 -12.30
C LEU A 94 11.74 -5.73 -12.44
N GLU A 95 11.22 -5.86 -13.66
CA GLU A 95 9.87 -6.41 -13.88
C GLU A 95 9.80 -7.89 -13.50
N LEU A 96 10.92 -8.61 -13.62
CA LEU A 96 11.05 -10.00 -13.17
C LEU A 96 11.12 -10.13 -11.66
N GLU A 97 11.64 -9.10 -10.97
CA GLU A 97 11.76 -9.07 -9.51
C GLU A 97 10.49 -8.61 -8.81
N MET A 98 9.61 -7.90 -9.52
CA MET A 98 8.33 -7.49 -8.98
C MET A 98 7.43 -8.73 -8.86
N PRO A 99 7.12 -9.20 -7.64
CA PRO A 99 6.13 -10.26 -7.50
C PRO A 99 4.82 -9.73 -8.09
N LEU A 100 4.16 -10.57 -8.90
CA LEU A 100 2.78 -10.31 -9.33
C LEU A 100 1.94 -10.16 -8.05
N GLY A 101 1.63 -8.93 -7.69
CA GLY A 101 0.96 -8.63 -6.43
C GLY A 101 -0.39 -9.35 -6.38
N GLU A 102 -0.47 -10.42 -5.60
CA GLU A 102 -1.73 -11.12 -5.38
C GLU A 102 -2.70 -10.17 -4.69
N LYS A 103 -3.78 -9.81 -5.38
CA LYS A 103 -4.80 -8.94 -4.81
C LYS A 103 -5.56 -9.72 -3.75
N THR A 104 -5.31 -9.41 -2.48
CA THR A 104 -6.10 -9.97 -1.37
C THR A 104 -7.52 -9.40 -1.40
N ILE A 105 -8.49 -10.21 -1.85
CA ILE A 105 -9.92 -9.82 -1.84
C ILE A 105 -10.44 -9.94 -0.40
N ARG A 106 -10.85 -8.81 0.17
CA ARG A 106 -11.47 -8.80 1.51
C ARG A 106 -12.88 -9.38 1.45
N LYS A 107 -13.11 -10.44 2.21
CA LYS A 107 -14.41 -11.12 2.37
C LYS A 107 -15.43 -10.27 3.15
N VAL A 108 -16.73 -10.51 2.92
CA VAL A 108 -17.81 -9.92 3.74
C VAL A 108 -17.77 -10.51 5.15
N PRO A 109 -17.81 -9.68 6.22
CA PRO A 109 -17.75 -10.19 7.58
C PRO A 109 -19.01 -10.97 7.94
N PRO A 110 -18.90 -12.03 8.77
CA PRO A 110 -20.00 -12.97 9.00
C PRO A 110 -21.22 -12.35 9.70
N GLY A 111 -21.00 -11.39 10.60
CA GLY A 111 -22.09 -10.67 11.28
C GLY A 111 -22.91 -9.82 10.30
N GLU A 112 -22.26 -9.27 9.28
CA GLU A 112 -22.93 -8.51 8.23
C GLU A 112 -23.73 -9.43 7.30
N CYS A 113 -23.18 -10.59 6.92
CA CYS A 113 -23.91 -11.59 6.14
C CYS A 113 -25.23 -11.98 6.81
N ALA A 114 -25.23 -12.18 8.14
CA ALA A 114 -26.44 -12.51 8.89
C ALA A 114 -27.52 -11.40 8.83
N VAL A 115 -27.11 -10.13 8.82
CA VAL A 115 -28.04 -8.99 8.67
C VAL A 115 -28.57 -8.92 7.24
N LEU A 116 -27.69 -9.08 6.23
CA LEU A 116 -28.08 -9.05 4.82
C LEU A 116 -29.04 -10.19 4.45
N ARG A 117 -28.82 -11.40 4.98
CA ARG A 117 -29.75 -12.52 4.82
C ARG A 117 -31.12 -12.21 5.41
N LYS A 118 -31.18 -11.65 6.63
CA LYS A 118 -32.46 -11.20 7.22
C LYS A 118 -33.19 -10.14 6.39
N LEU A 119 -32.45 -9.25 5.72
CA LEU A 119 -33.05 -8.26 4.82
C LEU A 119 -33.63 -8.93 3.56
N LEU A 120 -32.90 -9.85 2.95
CA LEU A 120 -33.36 -10.66 1.82
C LEU A 120 -34.58 -11.49 2.19
N ASP A 121 -34.56 -12.18 3.33
CA ASP A 121 -35.66 -13.02 3.80
C ASP A 121 -36.96 -12.21 4.01
N LYS A 122 -36.83 -10.94 4.42
CA LYS A 122 -37.98 -10.07 4.72
C LYS A 122 -38.49 -9.29 3.51
N HIS A 123 -37.60 -8.76 2.66
CA HIS A 123 -37.96 -7.82 1.59
C HIS A 123 -37.64 -8.35 0.18
N GLY A 124 -37.08 -9.56 0.04
CA GLY A 124 -36.76 -10.15 -1.27
C GLY A 124 -35.69 -9.36 -2.02
N GLU A 125 -36.02 -8.83 -3.19
CA GLU A 125 -35.12 -8.03 -4.03
C GLU A 125 -35.40 -6.51 -3.96
N ASP A 126 -36.34 -6.08 -3.13
CA ASP A 126 -36.76 -4.67 -3.04
C ASP A 126 -35.80 -3.82 -2.18
N TYR A 127 -34.67 -3.42 -2.77
CA TYR A 127 -33.63 -2.65 -2.07
C TYR A 127 -34.10 -1.31 -1.50
N THR A 128 -35.13 -0.70 -2.08
CA THR A 128 -35.71 0.56 -1.59
C THR A 128 -36.55 0.36 -0.33
N ALA A 129 -37.14 -0.82 -0.14
CA ALA A 129 -37.82 -1.20 1.09
C ALA A 129 -36.79 -1.57 2.17
N MET A 130 -35.75 -2.34 1.81
CA MET A 130 -34.66 -2.69 2.72
C MET A 130 -33.95 -1.48 3.30
N SER A 131 -33.68 -0.45 2.49
CA SER A 131 -32.99 0.74 2.97
C SER A 131 -33.82 1.52 3.98
N ARG A 132 -35.16 1.42 3.92
CA ARG A 132 -36.10 2.09 4.84
C ARG A 132 -36.34 1.28 6.13
N ASP A 133 -35.96 0.01 6.18
CA ASP A 133 -36.14 -0.84 7.36
C ASP A 133 -35.10 -0.52 8.45
N THR A 134 -35.40 0.49 9.26
CA THR A 134 -34.51 0.97 10.33
C THR A 134 -34.23 -0.06 11.42
N ARG A 135 -35.07 -1.10 11.56
CA ARG A 135 -34.91 -2.13 12.59
C ARG A 135 -33.82 -3.13 12.24
N ILE A 136 -33.77 -3.56 10.97
CA ILE A 136 -32.76 -4.53 10.50
C ILE A 136 -31.54 -3.80 9.92
N ASN A 137 -31.75 -2.72 9.17
CA ASN A 137 -30.70 -1.88 8.62
C ASN A 137 -30.21 -0.85 9.65
N THR A 138 -29.60 -1.33 10.74
CA THR A 138 -29.16 -0.48 11.86
C THR A 138 -28.17 0.60 11.43
N HIS A 139 -27.34 0.32 10.42
CA HIS A 139 -26.36 1.27 9.88
C HIS A 139 -26.91 2.18 8.78
N GLN A 140 -28.23 2.13 8.52
CA GLN A 140 -28.91 3.00 7.56
C GLN A 140 -28.24 3.00 6.18
N HIS A 141 -27.81 1.83 5.71
CA HIS A 141 -27.22 1.70 4.39
C HIS A 141 -28.21 2.10 3.29
N THR A 142 -27.71 2.84 2.30
CA THR A 142 -28.48 3.21 1.12
C THR A 142 -28.78 1.97 0.26
N ALA A 143 -29.85 2.02 -0.54
CA ALA A 143 -30.24 0.92 -1.42
C ALA A 143 -29.10 0.45 -2.35
N SER A 144 -28.31 1.38 -2.88
CA SER A 144 -27.17 1.07 -3.75
C SER A 144 -26.04 0.34 -3.01
N HIS A 145 -25.82 0.68 -1.75
CA HIS A 145 -24.82 0.03 -0.91
C HIS A 145 -25.25 -1.39 -0.52
N LEU A 146 -26.53 -1.57 -0.17
CA LEU A 146 -27.12 -2.89 0.09
C LEU A 146 -27.02 -3.79 -1.13
N ARG A 147 -27.35 -3.28 -2.33
CA ARG A 147 -27.20 -4.03 -3.59
C ARG A 147 -25.77 -4.54 -3.80
N LYS A 148 -24.77 -3.67 -3.67
CA LYS A 148 -23.36 -4.06 -3.82
C LYS A 148 -22.92 -5.11 -2.80
N ARG A 149 -23.35 -4.97 -1.54
CA ARG A 149 -23.00 -5.89 -0.45
C ARG A 149 -23.66 -7.25 -0.60
N ILE A 150 -24.94 -7.28 -0.94
CA ILE A 150 -25.69 -8.51 -1.20
C ILE A 150 -25.09 -9.24 -2.41
N GLN A 151 -24.82 -8.53 -3.51
CA GLN A 151 -24.17 -9.12 -4.68
C GLN A 151 -22.81 -9.75 -4.32
N LYS A 152 -22.00 -9.03 -3.54
CA LYS A 152 -20.70 -9.54 -3.09
C LYS A 152 -20.85 -10.77 -2.18
N MET A 153 -21.84 -10.77 -1.27
CA MET A 153 -22.13 -11.92 -0.41
C MET A 153 -22.54 -13.14 -1.24
N ILE A 154 -23.40 -12.97 -2.24
CA ILE A 154 -23.84 -14.06 -3.13
C ILE A 154 -22.66 -14.64 -3.90
N GLN A 155 -21.82 -13.78 -4.51
CA GLN A 155 -20.61 -14.23 -5.22
C GLN A 155 -19.66 -15.02 -4.31
N GLU A 156 -19.50 -14.57 -3.06
CA GLU A 156 -18.66 -15.26 -2.09
C GLU A 156 -19.28 -16.59 -1.63
N ASP A 157 -20.61 -16.66 -1.45
CA ASP A 157 -21.34 -17.89 -1.09
C ASP A 157 -21.31 -18.92 -2.24
N GLU A 158 -21.46 -18.46 -3.50
CA GLU A 158 -21.33 -19.29 -4.71
C GLU A 158 -19.90 -19.86 -4.85
N GLN A 159 -18.88 -19.03 -4.63
CA GLN A 159 -17.49 -19.47 -4.65
C GLN A 159 -17.20 -20.51 -3.56
N GLU A 160 -17.77 -20.34 -2.37
CA GLU A 160 -17.61 -21.30 -1.28
C GLU A 160 -18.37 -22.61 -1.54
N ALA A 161 -19.57 -22.54 -2.12
CA ALA A 161 -20.31 -23.72 -2.56
C ALA A 161 -19.53 -24.49 -3.64
N ALA A 162 -18.96 -23.79 -4.63
CA ALA A 162 -18.12 -24.38 -5.67
C ALA A 162 -16.82 -24.97 -5.11
N ALA A 163 -16.20 -24.33 -4.13
CA ALA A 163 -15.02 -24.87 -3.46
C ALA A 163 -15.34 -26.15 -2.66
N VAL A 164 -16.51 -26.19 -2.01
CA VAL A 164 -16.97 -27.37 -1.26
C VAL A 164 -17.30 -28.53 -2.21
N THR A 165 -17.95 -28.28 -3.35
CA THR A 165 -18.21 -29.34 -4.34
C THR A 165 -16.91 -29.86 -4.94
N ALA A 166 -15.98 -28.97 -5.31
CA ALA A 166 -14.65 -29.35 -5.79
C ALA A 166 -13.88 -30.21 -4.77
N ALA A 167 -13.87 -29.81 -3.50
CA ALA A 167 -13.20 -30.57 -2.43
C ALA A 167 -13.83 -31.95 -2.21
N LYS A 168 -15.17 -32.06 -2.30
CA LYS A 168 -15.87 -33.36 -2.22
C LYS A 168 -15.48 -34.28 -3.37
N HIS A 169 -15.39 -33.76 -4.59
CA HIS A 169 -14.96 -34.54 -5.76
C HIS A 169 -13.51 -34.99 -5.67
N ALA A 170 -12.63 -34.18 -5.06
CA ALA A 170 -11.23 -34.52 -4.85
C ALA A 170 -10.99 -35.51 -3.70
N GLY A 171 -12.02 -35.87 -2.91
CA GLY A 171 -11.87 -36.71 -1.73
C GLY A 171 -11.13 -36.03 -0.57
N GLU A 172 -10.97 -34.71 -0.63
CA GLU A 172 -10.29 -33.92 0.39
C GLU A 172 -11.22 -33.58 1.56
N ARG A 173 -10.61 -33.18 2.70
CA ARG A 173 -11.38 -32.70 3.85
C ARG A 173 -12.14 -31.44 3.45
N ILE A 174 -13.47 -31.51 3.52
CA ILE A 174 -14.37 -30.39 3.22
C ILE A 174 -13.96 -29.17 4.06
N PRO A 175 -13.68 -28.01 3.44
CA PRO A 175 -13.38 -26.78 4.16
C PRO A 175 -14.59 -26.37 5.01
N ARG A 176 -14.35 -25.94 6.25
CA ARG A 176 -15.43 -25.50 7.15
C ARG A 176 -16.11 -24.25 6.59
N LEU A 177 -17.44 -24.25 6.58
CA LEU A 177 -18.25 -23.11 6.15
C LEU A 177 -18.09 -21.92 7.10
N ARG A 178 -18.24 -20.69 6.58
CA ARG A 178 -18.21 -19.48 7.42
C ARG A 178 -19.33 -19.49 8.45
N GLY A 179 -19.01 -19.03 9.66
CA GLY A 179 -19.97 -18.89 10.76
C GLY A 179 -20.00 -20.07 11.73
N GLU A 180 -19.42 -21.21 11.38
CA GLU A 180 -19.28 -22.37 12.29
C GLU A 180 -18.12 -22.19 13.27
N ARG A 181 -18.21 -21.20 14.15
CA ARG A 181 -17.36 -21.19 15.34
C ARG A 181 -17.99 -22.08 16.39
N LYS A 182 -17.32 -23.19 16.73
CA LYS A 182 -17.66 -23.94 17.95
C LYS A 182 -17.51 -23.00 19.14
N ILE A 183 -18.63 -22.57 19.72
CA ILE A 183 -18.63 -21.84 20.98
C ILE A 183 -18.10 -22.82 22.02
N SER A 184 -16.83 -22.68 22.41
CA SER A 184 -16.30 -23.44 23.54
C SER A 184 -17.03 -22.94 24.78
N LYS A 185 -17.91 -23.78 25.36
CA LYS A 185 -18.62 -23.48 26.62
C LYS A 185 -17.68 -23.29 27.81
N LEU A 186 -16.38 -23.46 27.63
CA LEU A 186 -15.39 -23.27 28.68
C LEU A 186 -15.15 -21.75 28.85
N PRO A 187 -15.47 -21.16 30.01
CA PRO A 187 -15.14 -19.77 30.29
C PRO A 187 -13.62 -19.60 30.18
N ASN A 188 -13.20 -18.50 29.54
CA ASN A 188 -11.80 -18.16 29.39
C ASN A 188 -11.11 -18.25 30.76
N LYS A 189 -9.99 -18.97 30.85
CA LYS A 189 -9.31 -19.31 32.12
C LYS A 189 -8.97 -18.05 32.94
N ALA A 190 -8.85 -16.90 32.28
CA ALA A 190 -8.71 -15.57 32.88
C ALA A 190 -9.85 -15.19 33.84
N PHE A 191 -11.09 -15.59 33.59
CA PHE A 191 -12.24 -15.31 34.46
C PHE A 191 -12.36 -16.26 35.67
N LYS A 192 -11.50 -17.29 35.77
CA LYS A 192 -11.49 -18.21 36.92
C LYS A 192 -10.60 -17.73 38.08
N ARG A 193 -9.87 -16.62 37.93
CA ARG A 193 -9.11 -16.04 39.04
C ARG A 193 -10.06 -15.27 39.95
N SER A 194 -10.56 -15.91 41.00
CA SER A 194 -11.21 -15.20 42.12
C SER A 194 -10.18 -14.22 42.69
N SER A 195 -10.46 -12.92 42.63
CA SER A 195 -9.62 -11.91 43.25
C SER A 195 -9.64 -12.10 44.77
N THR A 196 -8.57 -12.66 45.33
CA THR A 196 -8.39 -12.86 46.79
C THR A 196 -7.96 -11.59 47.52
N ASN A 197 -8.00 -10.41 46.88
CA ASN A 197 -7.40 -9.17 47.39
C ASN A 197 -8.44 -8.16 47.91
N PHE A 198 -9.65 -8.59 48.25
CA PHE A 198 -10.61 -7.79 49.01
C PHE A 198 -10.85 -8.49 50.35
N THR A 199 -10.02 -8.17 51.33
CA THR A 199 -10.19 -8.50 52.76
C THR A 199 -9.82 -7.28 53.56
#